data_AF-A0A7S2PPG7-F1
#
_entry.id   AF-A0A7S2PPG7-F1
#
_cell.length_a   1.000
_cell.length_b   1.000
_cell.length_c   1.000
_cell.angle_alpha   90.00
_cell.angle_beta   90.00
_cell.angle_gamma   90.00
#
_symmetry.space_group_name_H-M   'P 1'
#
loop_
_entity.id
_entity.type
_entity.pdbx_description
1 polymer ?
#
loop_
_entity_poly.entity_id
_entity_poly.type
_entity_poly.pdbx_seq_one_letter_code
_entity_poly.pdbx_strand_id
1 'polypeptide(L)'
;LSLDHGMSPVSPIGFVHLGSYKAKLGDINEGYHYEKLARSLIDKVGSRESAGEVIAFGAPIRQYVEPLQATLEYHNEGYAAAMASGDIIQAALNNLFSLGSSFLAGVNLQTTRDKCAESINFMHERKMLIFGMTAKYHQHSLFKLIGIDEKPKDVSAEEAKILTTNKSVMRTYNYQKAYTSFMFRLYDDSKNYAEKYLDFVDSTWANLLLQHAFQAFHMGLISFWVARNSREHGWYERGERNKLALKKWAESSKWTFENKWYLLEAE
;
A
#
# COMPACT_ATOMS: atom_id res chain seq x y z
N LEU A 1 26.65 15.43 11.60
CA LEU A 1 25.89 16.58 11.05
C LEU A 1 24.79 17.06 12.01
N SER A 2 23.67 16.36 12.17
CA SER A 2 22.58 16.84 13.05
C SER A 2 22.95 16.88 14.55
N LEU A 3 23.84 15.98 14.99
CA LEU A 3 24.39 16.01 16.36
C LEU A 3 25.35 17.19 16.57
N ASP A 4 26.07 17.59 15.53
CA ASP A 4 27.12 18.62 15.61
C ASP A 4 26.59 20.03 15.30
N HIS A 5 25.53 20.14 14.51
CA HIS A 5 25.00 21.39 13.96
C HIS A 5 23.51 21.63 14.26
N GLY A 6 22.86 20.73 15.00
CA GLY A 6 21.43 20.80 15.29
C GLY A 6 20.55 20.25 14.16
N MET A 7 19.24 20.20 14.44
CA MET A 7 18.24 19.71 13.48
C MET A 7 17.81 20.83 12.53
N SER A 8 17.73 20.50 11.25
CA SER A 8 17.22 21.36 10.18
C SER A 8 15.74 21.07 9.86
N PRO A 9 15.04 21.94 9.11
CA PRO A 9 13.66 21.72 8.64
C PRO A 9 13.42 20.39 7.89
N VAL A 10 14.47 19.83 7.27
CA VAL A 10 14.42 18.55 6.52
C VAL A 10 14.81 17.33 7.37
N SER A 11 15.29 17.54 8.59
CA SER A 11 15.67 16.44 9.49
C SER A 11 14.52 15.45 9.79
N PRO A 12 13.26 15.88 9.98
CA PRO A 12 12.12 14.97 10.11
C PRO A 12 12.01 13.95 8.96
N ILE A 13 12.28 14.38 7.71
CA ILE A 13 12.24 13.53 6.52
C ILE A 13 13.30 12.42 6.63
N GLY A 14 14.52 12.76 7.04
CA GLY A 14 15.58 11.78 7.22
C GLY A 14 15.21 10.69 8.24
N PHE A 15 14.60 11.08 9.36
CA PHE A 15 14.16 10.12 10.38
C PHE A 15 13.02 9.24 9.92
N VAL A 16 11.99 9.77 9.24
CA VAL A 16 10.86 8.93 8.81
C VAL A 16 11.28 7.91 7.76
N HIS A 17 12.17 8.27 6.82
CA HIS A 17 12.66 7.34 5.80
C HIS A 17 13.59 6.29 6.41
N LEU A 18 14.43 6.67 7.38
CA LEU A 18 15.21 5.70 8.16
C LEU A 18 14.30 4.72 8.91
N GLY A 19 13.25 5.25 9.55
CA GLY A 19 12.24 4.43 10.23
C GLY A 19 11.54 3.47 9.27
N SER A 20 11.13 3.96 8.10
CA SER A 20 10.49 3.17 7.06
C SER A 20 11.39 2.04 6.55
N TYR A 21 12.68 2.34 6.37
CA TYR A 21 13.68 1.37 5.95
C TYR A 21 13.94 0.30 7.02
N LYS A 22 14.08 0.69 8.30
CA LYS A 22 14.21 -0.24 9.44
C LYS A 22 13.00 -1.16 9.55
N ALA A 23 11.80 -0.60 9.49
CA ALA A 23 10.55 -1.37 9.50
C ALA A 23 10.49 -2.36 8.33
N LYS A 24 10.90 -1.94 7.12
CA LYS A 24 10.96 -2.81 5.94
C LYS A 24 11.92 -4.00 6.14
N LEU A 25 13.06 -3.79 6.79
CA LEU A 25 14.01 -4.87 7.14
C LEU A 25 13.48 -5.81 8.24
N GLY A 26 12.30 -5.51 8.80
CA GLY A 26 11.60 -6.31 9.79
C GLY A 26 11.75 -5.81 11.22
N ASP A 27 12.45 -4.69 11.44
CA ASP A 27 12.53 -4.03 12.75
C ASP A 27 11.47 -2.92 12.85
N ILE A 28 10.23 -3.35 13.02
CA ILE A 28 9.06 -2.46 13.05
C ILE A 28 9.08 -1.56 14.29
N ASN A 29 9.56 -2.06 15.43
CA ASN A 29 9.63 -1.30 16.67
C ASN A 29 10.61 -0.12 16.55
N GLU A 30 11.80 -0.38 16.00
CA GLU A 30 12.78 0.68 15.74
C GLU A 30 12.26 1.64 14.66
N GLY A 31 11.61 1.11 13.63
CA GLY A 31 10.94 1.93 12.62
C GLY A 31 9.91 2.90 13.22
N TYR A 32 9.09 2.41 14.14
CA TYR A 32 8.10 3.21 14.87
C TYR A 32 8.74 4.20 15.84
N HIS A 33 9.88 3.86 16.44
CA HIS A 33 10.66 4.80 17.25
C HIS A 33 11.08 6.02 16.42
N TYR A 34 11.66 5.79 15.24
CA TYR A 34 12.06 6.87 14.34
C TYR A 34 10.88 7.65 13.76
N GLU A 35 9.75 7.00 13.49
CA GLU A 35 8.53 7.69 13.09
C GLU A 35 8.05 8.68 14.17
N LYS A 36 7.99 8.24 15.43
CA LYS A 36 7.62 9.13 16.55
C LYS A 36 8.59 10.29 16.71
N LEU A 37 9.89 10.03 16.55
CA LEU A 37 10.90 11.08 16.57
C LEU A 37 10.66 12.08 15.44
N ALA A 38 10.52 11.61 14.19
CA ALA A 38 10.25 12.46 13.03
C ALA A 38 9.01 13.33 13.25
N ARG A 39 7.90 12.73 13.71
CA ARG A 39 6.65 13.45 13.97
C ARG A 39 6.80 14.50 15.07
N SER A 40 7.53 14.19 16.14
CA SER A 40 7.80 15.14 17.23
C SER A 40 8.66 16.34 16.80
N LEU A 41 9.42 16.19 15.71
CA LEU A 41 10.30 17.23 15.20
C LEU A 41 9.58 18.19 14.25
N ILE A 42 8.45 17.82 13.65
CA ILE A 42 7.68 18.66 12.72
C ILE A 42 7.42 20.06 13.32
N ASP A 43 7.06 20.12 14.61
CA ASP A 43 6.77 21.39 15.30
C ASP A 43 7.99 22.08 15.92
N LYS A 44 9.16 21.42 15.89
CA LYS A 44 10.38 21.88 16.57
C LYS A 44 11.42 22.46 15.62
N VAL A 45 11.37 22.13 14.33
CA VAL A 45 12.41 22.51 13.35
C VAL A 45 12.09 23.81 12.59
N GLY A 46 11.18 24.63 13.12
CA GLY A 46 10.89 25.98 12.62
C GLY A 46 10.10 26.07 11.31
N SER A 47 9.76 24.93 10.68
CA SER A 47 8.90 24.86 9.51
C SER A 47 8.13 23.54 9.48
N ARG A 48 6.88 23.60 9.00
CA ARG A 48 5.98 22.45 8.82
C ARG A 48 5.88 21.97 7.37
N GLU A 49 6.71 22.51 6.46
CA GLU A 49 6.69 22.15 5.03
C GLU A 49 6.86 20.64 4.80
N SER A 50 7.67 19.98 5.63
CA SER A 50 7.94 18.54 5.56
C SER A 50 6.85 17.66 6.18
N ALA A 51 5.85 18.24 6.85
CA ALA A 51 4.86 17.48 7.61
C ALA A 51 4.07 16.49 6.73
N GLY A 52 3.69 16.91 5.52
CA GLY A 52 2.98 16.06 4.57
C GLY A 52 3.73 14.79 4.21
N GLU A 53 5.03 14.91 3.91
CA GLU A 53 5.91 13.78 3.62
C GLU A 53 6.14 12.89 4.85
N VAL A 54 6.44 13.50 5.99
CA VAL A 54 6.65 12.77 7.25
C VAL A 54 5.44 11.91 7.59
N ILE A 55 4.24 12.45 7.42
CA ILE A 55 3.01 11.70 7.70
C ILE A 55 2.76 10.64 6.61
N ALA A 56 3.02 10.92 5.34
CA ALA A 56 2.83 9.96 4.24
C ALA A 56 3.61 8.67 4.44
N PHE A 57 4.86 8.77 4.91
CA PHE A 57 5.75 7.62 5.14
C PHE A 57 5.70 7.08 6.58
N GLY A 58 5.27 7.90 7.55
CA GLY A 58 5.09 7.47 8.93
C GLY A 58 3.81 6.65 9.16
N ALA A 59 2.69 7.05 8.56
CA ALA A 59 1.41 6.37 8.74
C ALA A 59 1.43 4.87 8.35
N PRO A 60 2.11 4.45 7.26
CA PRO A 60 2.30 3.04 6.96
C PRO A 60 3.03 2.25 8.05
N ILE A 61 3.99 2.84 8.77
CA ILE A 61 4.66 2.17 9.90
C ILE A 61 3.66 2.00 11.04
N ARG A 62 2.85 3.03 11.32
CA ARG A 62 1.80 2.99 12.36
C ARG A 62 0.79 1.87 12.10
N GLN A 63 0.46 1.59 10.84
CA GLN A 63 -0.45 0.50 10.46
C GLN A 63 0.03 -0.89 10.88
N TYR A 64 1.32 -1.05 11.19
CA TYR A 64 1.88 -2.31 11.69
C TYR A 64 1.91 -2.41 13.22
N VAL A 65 1.50 -1.36 13.94
CA VAL A 65 1.54 -1.31 15.42
C VAL A 65 0.21 -0.85 16.05
N GLU A 66 -0.61 -0.10 15.31
CA GLU A 66 -1.89 0.46 15.74
C GLU A 66 -3.05 -0.18 14.94
N PRO A 67 -4.29 -0.16 15.48
CA PRO A 67 -5.47 -0.60 14.73
C PRO A 67 -5.66 0.20 13.43
N LEU A 68 -5.89 -0.47 12.30
CA LEU A 68 -5.94 0.15 10.99
C LEU A 68 -6.89 1.34 10.90
N GLN A 69 -8.08 1.23 11.50
CA GLN A 69 -9.10 2.27 11.49
C GLN A 69 -8.60 3.57 12.11
N ALA A 70 -7.81 3.49 13.18
CA ALA A 70 -7.23 4.65 13.85
C ALA A 70 -6.16 5.35 12.99
N THR A 71 -5.49 4.60 12.11
CA THR A 71 -4.41 5.14 11.26
C THR A 71 -4.89 5.90 10.03
N LEU A 72 -6.16 5.75 9.63
CA LEU A 72 -6.70 6.39 8.43
C LEU A 72 -6.70 7.92 8.54
N GLU A 73 -6.92 8.45 9.73
CA GLU A 73 -6.96 9.88 9.99
C GLU A 73 -5.60 10.55 9.73
N TYR A 74 -4.49 9.83 9.98
CA TYR A 74 -3.15 10.35 9.71
C TYR A 74 -2.97 10.72 8.24
N HIS A 75 -3.48 9.92 7.30
CA HIS A 75 -3.38 10.30 5.90
C HIS A 75 -4.18 11.56 5.55
N ASN A 76 -5.29 11.83 6.25
CA ASN A 76 -6.02 13.08 6.07
C ASN A 76 -5.24 14.27 6.65
N GLU A 77 -4.63 14.12 7.82
CA GLU A 77 -3.72 15.12 8.40
C GLU A 77 -2.54 15.40 7.47
N GLY A 78 -1.91 14.35 6.93
CA GLY A 78 -0.79 14.45 6.00
C GLY A 78 -1.18 15.13 4.69
N TYR A 79 -2.36 14.80 4.15
CA TYR A 79 -2.92 15.48 2.98
C TYR A 79 -3.12 16.98 3.26
N ALA A 80 -3.78 17.34 4.37
CA ALA A 80 -4.03 18.73 4.73
C ALA A 80 -2.72 19.51 4.92
N ALA A 81 -1.73 18.91 5.59
CA ALA A 81 -0.42 19.51 5.79
C ALA A 81 0.33 19.73 4.47
N ALA A 82 0.32 18.73 3.57
CA ALA A 82 0.94 18.84 2.26
C ALA A 82 0.26 19.91 1.38
N MET A 83 -1.07 19.96 1.39
CA MET A 83 -1.83 20.99 0.67
C MET A 83 -1.54 22.39 1.21
N ALA A 84 -1.41 22.55 2.53
CA ALA A 84 -1.09 23.82 3.16
C ALA A 84 0.32 24.34 2.81
N SER A 85 1.28 23.44 2.57
CA SER A 85 2.64 23.80 2.12
C SER A 85 2.80 23.86 0.60
N GLY A 86 1.74 23.55 -0.17
CA GLY A 86 1.79 23.48 -1.63
C GLY A 86 2.49 22.23 -2.18
N ASP A 87 2.76 21.23 -1.34
CA ASP A 87 3.36 19.96 -1.76
C ASP A 87 2.31 19.01 -2.35
N ILE A 88 2.06 19.19 -3.64
CA ILE A 88 1.08 18.42 -4.39
C ILE A 88 1.46 16.92 -4.48
N ILE A 89 2.75 16.59 -4.48
CA ILE A 89 3.21 15.19 -4.59
C ILE A 89 2.87 14.44 -3.31
N GLN A 90 3.17 15.04 -2.14
CA GLN A 90 2.87 14.41 -0.86
C GLN A 90 1.38 14.39 -0.56
N ALA A 91 0.62 15.38 -1.05
CA ALA A 91 -0.85 15.33 -1.01
C ALA A 91 -1.38 14.12 -1.79
N ALA A 92 -0.89 13.89 -3.01
CA ALA A 92 -1.30 12.74 -3.83
C ALA A 92 -0.92 11.40 -3.19
N LEU A 93 0.27 11.29 -2.58
CA LEU A 93 0.72 10.07 -1.89
C LEU A 93 -0.12 9.75 -0.66
N ASN A 94 -0.39 10.74 0.19
CA ASN A 94 -1.27 10.54 1.35
C ASN A 94 -2.66 10.08 0.91
N ASN A 95 -3.20 10.69 -0.14
CA ASN A 95 -4.49 10.32 -0.69
C ASN A 95 -4.49 8.87 -1.24
N LEU A 96 -3.45 8.47 -1.99
CA LEU A 96 -3.31 7.12 -2.54
C LEU A 96 -3.17 6.05 -1.44
N PHE A 97 -2.37 6.33 -0.40
CA PHE A 97 -2.21 5.43 0.73
C PHE A 97 -3.47 5.34 1.59
N SER A 98 -4.19 6.46 1.78
CA SER A 98 -5.50 6.48 2.42
C SER A 98 -6.51 5.62 1.69
N LEU A 99 -6.54 5.69 0.36
CA LEU A 99 -7.47 4.91 -0.46
C LEU A 99 -7.24 3.41 -0.29
N GLY A 100 -5.99 2.98 -0.44
CA GLY A 100 -5.62 1.59 -0.23
C GLY A 100 -5.94 1.12 1.18
N SER A 101 -5.66 1.94 2.19
CA SER A 101 -5.88 1.58 3.60
C SER A 101 -7.36 1.56 3.98
N SER A 102 -8.18 2.47 3.44
CA SER A 102 -9.62 2.55 3.73
C SER A 102 -10.33 1.25 3.34
N PHE A 103 -10.02 0.71 2.15
CA PHE A 103 -10.56 -0.56 1.70
C PHE A 103 -10.21 -1.70 2.67
N LEU A 104 -8.94 -1.77 3.08
CA LEU A 104 -8.43 -2.83 3.96
C LEU A 104 -8.86 -2.71 5.42
N ALA A 105 -9.20 -1.50 5.85
CA ALA A 105 -9.73 -1.21 7.19
C ALA A 105 -11.24 -1.49 7.31
N GLY A 106 -11.90 -1.92 6.23
CA GLY A 106 -13.33 -2.26 6.24
C GLY A 106 -14.24 -1.03 6.16
N VAL A 107 -13.77 0.09 5.61
CA VAL A 107 -14.64 1.25 5.32
C VAL A 107 -15.71 0.84 4.30
N ASN A 108 -16.92 1.36 4.47
CA ASN A 108 -18.04 1.09 3.57
C ASN A 108 -17.64 1.28 2.09
N LEU A 109 -18.00 0.31 1.24
CA LEU A 109 -17.55 0.29 -0.16
C LEU A 109 -18.07 1.48 -0.99
N GLN A 110 -19.25 2.01 -0.68
CA GLN A 110 -19.77 3.22 -1.35
C GLN A 110 -18.96 4.45 -0.95
N THR A 111 -18.66 4.61 0.35
CA THR A 111 -17.78 5.69 0.81
C THR A 111 -16.38 5.60 0.18
N THR A 112 -15.83 4.38 0.06
CA THR A 112 -14.54 4.16 -0.61
C THR A 112 -14.62 4.48 -2.10
N ARG A 113 -15.77 4.24 -2.75
CA ARG A 113 -16.00 4.57 -4.16
C ARG A 113 -15.97 6.08 -4.40
N ASP A 114 -16.64 6.85 -3.56
CA ASP A 114 -16.65 8.31 -3.68
C ASP A 114 -15.24 8.89 -3.50
N LYS A 115 -14.52 8.39 -2.49
CA LYS A 115 -13.10 8.72 -2.27
C LYS A 115 -12.23 8.37 -3.49
N CYS A 116 -12.39 7.17 -4.08
CA CYS A 116 -11.69 6.79 -5.32
C CYS A 116 -11.91 7.82 -6.43
N ALA A 117 -13.16 8.25 -6.63
CA ALA A 117 -13.49 9.20 -7.69
C ALA A 117 -12.81 10.56 -7.45
N GLU A 118 -12.86 11.07 -6.21
CA GLU A 118 -12.18 12.30 -5.81
C GLU A 118 -10.66 12.21 -6.03
N SER A 119 -10.04 11.10 -5.58
CA SER A 119 -8.61 10.81 -5.77
C SER A 119 -8.19 10.82 -7.24
N ILE A 120 -8.96 10.13 -8.09
CA ILE A 120 -8.67 10.03 -9.52
C ILE A 120 -8.81 11.39 -10.20
N ASN A 121 -9.85 12.15 -9.86
CA ASN A 121 -10.05 13.50 -10.38
C ASN A 121 -8.89 14.41 -9.97
N PHE A 122 -8.49 14.39 -8.70
CA PHE A 122 -7.36 15.15 -8.17
C PHE A 122 -6.07 14.88 -8.96
N MET A 123 -5.76 13.60 -9.19
CA MET A 123 -4.56 13.17 -9.92
C MET A 123 -4.64 13.52 -11.41
N HIS A 124 -5.82 13.41 -12.02
CA HIS A 124 -6.06 13.74 -13.42
C HIS A 124 -5.85 15.22 -13.70
N GLU A 125 -6.49 16.11 -12.93
CA GLU A 125 -6.36 17.57 -13.07
C GLU A 125 -4.91 18.04 -12.98
N ARG A 126 -4.09 17.33 -12.20
CA ARG A 126 -2.67 17.63 -11.95
C ARG A 126 -1.71 16.84 -12.83
N LYS A 127 -2.22 16.11 -13.83
CA LYS A 127 -1.44 15.31 -14.78
C LYS A 127 -0.52 14.28 -14.12
N MET A 128 -0.92 13.75 -12.96
CA MET A 128 -0.18 12.74 -12.19
C MET A 128 -0.52 11.32 -12.67
N LEU A 129 -0.20 11.03 -13.93
CA LEU A 129 -0.69 9.83 -14.64
C LEU A 129 -0.39 8.50 -13.91
N ILE A 130 0.82 8.33 -13.38
CA ILE A 130 1.21 7.10 -12.66
C ILE A 130 0.33 6.86 -11.42
N PHE A 131 0.09 7.91 -10.62
CA PHE A 131 -0.78 7.81 -9.45
C PHE A 131 -2.23 7.61 -9.85
N GLY A 132 -2.70 8.33 -10.88
CA GLY A 132 -4.05 8.19 -11.42
C GLY A 132 -4.33 6.77 -11.91
N MET A 133 -3.40 6.17 -12.65
CA MET A 133 -3.51 4.76 -13.09
C MET A 133 -3.55 3.79 -11.91
N THR A 134 -2.72 4.01 -10.89
CA THR A 134 -2.72 3.18 -9.68
C THR A 134 -4.07 3.25 -8.98
N ALA A 135 -4.61 4.45 -8.77
CA ALA A 135 -5.94 4.66 -8.18
C ALA A 135 -7.07 4.05 -9.04
N LYS A 136 -7.01 4.17 -10.37
CA LYS A 136 -7.97 3.54 -11.30
C LYS A 136 -8.00 2.02 -11.16
N TYR A 137 -6.87 1.34 -10.98
CA TYR A 137 -6.86 -0.12 -10.79
C TYR A 137 -7.47 -0.53 -9.46
N HIS A 138 -7.24 0.22 -8.38
CA HIS A 138 -7.96 0.02 -7.12
C HIS A 138 -9.47 0.23 -7.29
N GLN A 139 -9.88 1.30 -7.99
CA GLN A 139 -11.29 1.58 -8.26
C GLN A 139 -11.95 0.46 -9.08
N HIS A 140 -11.27 -0.10 -10.08
CA HIS A 140 -11.82 -1.19 -10.89
C HIS A 140 -12.10 -2.44 -10.05
N SER A 141 -11.18 -2.81 -9.14
CA SER A 141 -11.43 -3.90 -8.18
C SER A 141 -12.61 -3.60 -7.27
N LEU A 142 -12.71 -2.37 -6.78
CA LEU A 142 -13.84 -1.94 -5.96
C LEU A 142 -15.16 -2.06 -6.71
N PHE A 143 -15.23 -1.60 -7.97
CA PHE A 143 -16.43 -1.69 -8.82
C PHE A 143 -16.89 -3.13 -9.02
N LYS A 144 -15.95 -4.04 -9.31
CA LYS A 144 -16.24 -5.47 -9.38
C LYS A 144 -16.88 -5.98 -8.08
N LEU A 145 -16.32 -5.64 -6.92
CA LEU A 145 -16.81 -6.11 -5.62
C LEU A 145 -18.20 -5.57 -5.25
N ILE A 146 -18.57 -4.38 -5.70
CA ILE A 146 -19.92 -3.80 -5.50
C ILE A 146 -20.93 -4.23 -6.59
N GLY A 147 -20.53 -5.09 -7.53
CA GLY A 147 -21.39 -5.59 -8.60
C GLY A 147 -21.61 -4.60 -9.74
N ILE A 148 -20.74 -3.60 -9.89
CA ILE A 148 -20.75 -2.67 -11.03
C ILE A 148 -19.82 -3.22 -12.10
N ASP A 149 -20.40 -3.69 -13.20
CA ASP A 149 -19.67 -4.09 -14.40
C ASP A 149 -19.53 -2.91 -15.37
N GLU A 150 -18.83 -1.86 -14.91
CA GLU A 150 -18.45 -0.76 -15.78
C GLU A 150 -17.34 -1.24 -16.72
N LYS A 151 -17.57 -1.12 -18.04
CA LYS A 151 -16.50 -1.30 -19.02
C LYS A 151 -15.36 -0.35 -18.67
N PRO A 152 -14.10 -0.83 -18.63
CA PRO A 152 -12.96 0.07 -18.50
C PRO A 152 -13.08 1.16 -19.54
N LYS A 153 -12.99 2.44 -19.13
CA LYS A 153 -12.79 3.53 -20.09
C LYS A 153 -11.56 3.19 -20.94
N ASP A 154 -11.61 3.53 -22.23
CA ASP A 154 -10.52 3.25 -23.16
C ASP A 154 -9.20 3.74 -22.57
N VAL A 155 -8.24 2.82 -22.47
CA VAL A 155 -6.89 3.10 -21.99
C VAL A 155 -6.20 3.95 -23.04
N SER A 156 -5.71 5.13 -22.66
CA SER A 156 -5.00 5.99 -23.62
C SER A 156 -3.71 5.31 -24.11
N ALA A 157 -3.20 5.71 -25.29
CA ALA A 157 -1.93 5.19 -25.78
C ALA A 157 -0.76 5.43 -24.79
N GLU A 158 -0.81 6.54 -24.05
CA GLU A 158 0.15 6.86 -23.02
C GLU A 158 0.01 5.95 -21.79
N GLU A 159 -1.22 5.69 -21.33
CA GLU A 159 -1.47 4.75 -20.23
C GLU A 159 -1.05 3.33 -20.60
N ALA A 160 -1.30 2.89 -21.83
CA ALA A 160 -0.84 1.60 -22.33
C ALA A 160 0.69 1.50 -22.33
N LYS A 161 1.39 2.57 -22.73
CA LYS A 161 2.86 2.64 -22.66
C LYS A 161 3.37 2.64 -21.22
N ILE A 162 2.74 3.37 -20.30
CA ILE A 162 3.13 3.38 -18.89
C ILE A 162 2.93 1.99 -18.28
N LEU A 163 1.83 1.30 -18.59
CA LEU A 163 1.56 -0.04 -18.09
C LEU A 163 2.67 -1.03 -18.48
N THR A 164 3.23 -0.92 -19.69
CA THR A 164 4.31 -1.81 -20.16
C THR A 164 5.71 -1.42 -19.69
N THR A 165 5.93 -0.15 -19.33
CA THR A 165 7.28 0.37 -19.00
C THR A 165 7.49 0.64 -17.52
N ASN A 166 6.42 0.89 -16.75
CA ASN A 166 6.50 1.20 -15.33
C ASN A 166 6.20 -0.04 -14.47
N LYS A 167 7.24 -0.60 -13.84
CA LYS A 167 7.14 -1.81 -13.00
C LYS A 167 6.16 -1.66 -11.83
N SER A 168 6.08 -0.47 -11.21
CA SER A 168 5.16 -0.23 -10.09
C SER A 168 3.70 -0.29 -10.54
N VAL A 169 3.38 0.36 -11.66
CA VAL A 169 2.03 0.35 -12.25
C VAL A 169 1.65 -1.05 -12.71
N MET A 170 2.57 -1.76 -13.37
CA MET A 170 2.36 -3.13 -13.84
C MET A 170 2.12 -4.11 -12.69
N ARG A 171 2.89 -3.98 -11.60
CA ARG A 171 2.69 -4.78 -10.39
C ARG A 171 1.31 -4.54 -9.79
N THR A 172 0.90 -3.28 -9.63
CA THR A 172 -0.44 -2.95 -9.12
C THR A 172 -1.52 -3.54 -10.02
N TYR A 173 -1.39 -3.40 -11.34
CA TYR A 173 -2.33 -3.96 -12.30
C TYR A 173 -2.48 -5.48 -12.14
N ASN A 174 -1.36 -6.22 -12.17
CA ASN A 174 -1.37 -7.67 -12.06
C ASN A 174 -1.90 -8.14 -10.70
N TYR A 175 -1.54 -7.46 -9.60
CA TYR A 175 -2.09 -7.76 -8.28
C TYR A 175 -3.62 -7.59 -8.26
N GLN A 176 -4.12 -6.45 -8.73
CA GLN A 176 -5.56 -6.18 -8.72
C GLN A 176 -6.34 -7.19 -9.56
N LYS A 177 -5.80 -7.59 -10.72
CA LYS A 177 -6.37 -8.66 -11.53
C LYS A 177 -6.34 -10.01 -10.82
N ALA A 178 -5.20 -10.41 -10.25
CA ALA A 178 -5.08 -11.67 -9.51
C ALA A 178 -6.06 -11.73 -8.32
N TYR A 179 -6.15 -10.64 -7.55
CA TYR A 179 -7.05 -10.49 -6.41
C TYR A 179 -8.52 -10.60 -6.82
N THR A 180 -8.97 -9.81 -7.80
CA THR A 180 -10.36 -9.88 -8.26
C THR A 180 -10.71 -11.25 -8.83
N SER A 181 -9.86 -11.82 -9.69
CA SER A 181 -10.07 -13.16 -10.22
C SER A 181 -10.17 -14.22 -9.13
N PHE A 182 -9.35 -14.12 -8.09
CA PHE A 182 -9.45 -14.99 -6.91
C PHE A 182 -10.78 -14.84 -6.18
N MET A 183 -11.21 -13.61 -5.90
CA MET A 183 -12.48 -13.33 -5.22
C MET A 183 -13.69 -13.89 -5.98
N PHE A 184 -13.64 -13.89 -7.32
CA PHE A 184 -14.68 -14.43 -8.20
C PHE A 184 -14.43 -15.90 -8.63
N ARG A 185 -13.46 -16.59 -8.03
CA ARG A 185 -13.12 -18.01 -8.30
C ARG A 185 -12.76 -18.30 -9.77
N LEU A 186 -12.21 -17.31 -10.48
CA LEU A 186 -11.68 -17.47 -11.84
C LEU A 186 -10.25 -18.03 -11.78
N TYR A 187 -10.13 -19.36 -11.82
CA TYR A 187 -8.88 -20.08 -11.56
C TYR A 187 -7.74 -19.70 -12.50
N ASP A 188 -7.95 -19.85 -13.82
CA ASP A 188 -6.90 -19.64 -14.81
C ASP A 188 -6.40 -18.19 -14.79
N ASP A 189 -7.33 -17.22 -14.68
CA ASP A 189 -6.98 -15.81 -14.58
C ASP A 189 -6.21 -15.51 -13.30
N SER A 190 -6.67 -16.03 -12.15
CA SER A 190 -6.02 -15.81 -10.86
C SER A 190 -4.58 -16.33 -10.88
N LYS A 191 -4.35 -17.55 -11.40
CA LYS A 191 -3.01 -18.12 -11.55
C LYS A 191 -2.13 -17.27 -12.49
N ASN A 192 -2.62 -16.95 -13.69
CA ASN A 192 -1.88 -16.19 -14.70
C ASN A 192 -1.45 -14.80 -14.19
N TYR A 193 -2.36 -14.05 -13.55
CA TYR A 193 -2.03 -12.73 -13.01
C TYR A 193 -1.17 -12.81 -11.75
N ALA A 194 -1.31 -13.86 -10.93
CA ALA A 194 -0.44 -14.11 -9.80
C ALA A 194 1.01 -14.35 -10.23
N GLU A 195 1.25 -15.15 -11.27
CA GLU A 195 2.59 -15.37 -11.84
C GLU A 195 3.21 -14.06 -12.30
N LYS A 196 2.47 -13.28 -13.10
CA LYS A 196 2.92 -11.96 -13.55
C LYS A 196 3.18 -11.00 -12.41
N TYR A 197 2.42 -11.05 -11.32
CA TYR A 197 2.70 -10.23 -10.14
C TYR A 197 4.03 -10.62 -9.48
N LEU A 198 4.30 -11.92 -9.38
CA LEU A 198 5.48 -12.48 -8.70
C LEU A 198 6.79 -12.10 -9.40
N ASP A 199 6.78 -11.90 -10.72
CA ASP A 199 7.95 -11.42 -11.50
C ASP A 199 8.50 -10.06 -11.04
N PHE A 200 7.73 -9.30 -10.24
CA PHE A 200 8.10 -7.95 -9.77
C PHE A 200 8.38 -7.85 -8.27
N VAL A 201 8.27 -8.94 -7.51
CA VAL A 201 8.28 -8.91 -6.03
C VAL A 201 9.61 -8.44 -5.44
N ASP A 202 10.74 -8.79 -6.05
CA ASP A 202 12.07 -8.50 -5.46
C ASP A 202 12.63 -7.10 -5.78
N SER A 203 11.99 -6.33 -6.68
CA SER A 203 12.65 -5.16 -7.31
C SER A 203 12.06 -3.78 -7.00
N THR A 204 11.04 -3.65 -6.15
CA THR A 204 10.15 -2.47 -6.25
C THR A 204 9.98 -1.55 -5.04
N TRP A 205 10.52 -1.81 -3.84
CA TRP A 205 10.14 -0.97 -2.67
C TRP A 205 11.31 -0.52 -1.82
N ALA A 206 11.40 0.79 -1.55
CA ALA A 206 12.27 1.36 -0.52
C ALA A 206 11.63 1.32 0.88
N ASN A 207 10.29 1.35 0.96
CA ASN A 207 9.51 1.55 2.19
C ASN A 207 8.56 0.39 2.53
N LEU A 208 8.24 0.23 3.81
CA LEU A 208 7.19 -0.69 4.29
C LEU A 208 5.81 -0.04 4.11
N LEU A 209 4.94 -0.65 3.31
CA LEU A 209 3.55 -0.20 3.12
C LEU A 209 2.58 -1.29 3.60
N LEU A 210 1.43 -0.90 4.14
CA LEU A 210 0.39 -1.87 4.55
C LEU A 210 -0.11 -2.71 3.37
N GLN A 211 -0.19 -2.12 2.18
CA GLN A 211 -0.55 -2.83 0.96
C GLN A 211 0.31 -4.09 0.75
N HIS A 212 1.58 -4.09 1.15
CA HIS A 212 2.45 -5.25 0.98
C HIS A 212 2.03 -6.42 1.86
N ALA A 213 1.62 -6.16 3.10
CA ALA A 213 1.17 -7.23 3.98
C ALA A 213 -0.14 -7.87 3.49
N PHE A 214 -1.06 -7.06 2.98
CA PHE A 214 -2.29 -7.58 2.38
C PHE A 214 -2.08 -8.23 1.02
N GLN A 215 -1.14 -7.73 0.22
CA GLN A 215 -0.72 -8.44 -0.99
C GLN A 215 -0.14 -9.82 -0.65
N ALA A 216 0.74 -9.91 0.34
CA ALA A 216 1.26 -11.19 0.83
C ALA A 216 0.13 -12.11 1.32
N PHE A 217 -0.84 -11.57 2.05
CA PHE A 217 -2.03 -12.32 2.46
C PHE A 217 -2.79 -12.95 1.28
N HIS A 218 -3.22 -12.13 0.32
CA HIS A 218 -3.99 -12.62 -0.83
C HIS A 218 -3.15 -13.55 -1.71
N MET A 219 -1.88 -13.24 -1.92
CA MET A 219 -0.98 -14.09 -2.68
C MET A 219 -0.74 -15.43 -1.98
N GLY A 220 -0.70 -15.47 -0.64
CA GLY A 220 -0.65 -16.71 0.13
C GLY A 220 -1.87 -17.59 -0.13
N LEU A 221 -3.08 -17.00 -0.04
CA LEU A 221 -4.33 -17.72 -0.33
C LEU A 221 -4.38 -18.25 -1.77
N ILE A 222 -4.02 -17.41 -2.74
CA ILE A 222 -3.95 -17.80 -4.15
C ILE A 222 -2.93 -18.93 -4.33
N SER A 223 -1.77 -18.82 -3.70
CA SER A 223 -0.71 -19.83 -3.76
C SER A 223 -1.17 -21.18 -3.26
N PHE A 224 -1.79 -21.26 -2.08
CA PHE A 224 -2.29 -22.53 -1.56
C PHE A 224 -3.44 -23.08 -2.41
N TRP A 225 -4.35 -22.22 -2.87
CA TRP A 225 -5.43 -22.62 -3.76
C TRP A 225 -4.90 -23.22 -5.07
N VAL A 226 -3.92 -22.59 -5.71
CA VAL A 226 -3.29 -23.11 -6.93
C VAL A 226 -2.55 -24.41 -6.64
N ALA A 227 -1.77 -24.49 -5.57
CA ALA A 227 -1.03 -25.70 -5.20
C ALA A 227 -1.93 -26.93 -5.08
N ARG A 228 -3.11 -26.79 -4.46
CA ARG A 228 -4.09 -27.88 -4.33
C ARG A 228 -4.69 -28.34 -5.67
N ASN A 229 -4.83 -27.44 -6.64
CA ASN A 229 -5.48 -27.72 -7.92
C ASN A 229 -4.49 -28.15 -9.03
N SER A 230 -3.27 -27.60 -9.06
CA SER A 230 -2.26 -27.90 -10.08
C SER A 230 -1.24 -28.97 -9.67
N ARG A 231 -1.11 -29.26 -8.36
CA ARG A 231 -0.03 -30.09 -7.77
C ARG A 231 1.39 -29.56 -8.04
N GLU A 232 1.52 -28.31 -8.46
CA GLU A 232 2.82 -27.66 -8.66
C GLU A 232 3.41 -27.23 -7.31
N HIS A 233 4.44 -27.96 -6.84
CA HIS A 233 5.01 -27.78 -5.49
C HIS A 233 5.51 -26.35 -5.21
N GLY A 234 6.01 -25.65 -6.25
CA GLY A 234 6.49 -24.27 -6.10
C GLY A 234 5.43 -23.28 -5.62
N TRP A 235 4.14 -23.55 -5.84
CA TRP A 235 3.07 -22.71 -5.29
C TRP A 235 2.87 -22.89 -3.79
N TYR A 236 3.05 -24.11 -3.28
CA TYR A 236 2.98 -24.37 -1.85
C TYR A 236 4.09 -23.60 -1.11
N GLU A 237 5.32 -23.64 -1.62
CA GLU A 237 6.44 -22.89 -1.04
C GLU A 237 6.20 -21.37 -1.06
N ARG A 238 5.53 -20.84 -2.09
CA ARG A 238 5.13 -19.43 -2.15
C ARG A 238 4.08 -19.11 -1.09
N GLY A 239 3.12 -20.01 -0.87
CA GLY A 239 2.13 -19.91 0.20
C GLY A 239 2.79 -19.86 1.58
N GLU A 240 3.69 -20.80 1.85
CA GLU A 240 4.45 -20.87 3.10
C GLU A 240 5.27 -19.61 3.36
N ARG A 241 5.94 -19.06 2.34
CA ARG A 241 6.69 -17.79 2.47
C ARG A 241 5.79 -16.63 2.90
N ASN A 242 4.61 -16.49 2.29
CA ASN A 242 3.65 -15.45 2.65
C ASN A 242 3.08 -15.66 4.06
N LYS A 243 2.81 -16.92 4.44
CA LYS A 243 2.36 -17.30 5.78
C LYS A 243 3.38 -16.91 6.85
N LEU A 244 4.66 -17.22 6.64
CA LEU A 244 5.75 -16.85 7.55
C LEU A 244 5.91 -15.33 7.69
N ALA A 245 5.77 -14.59 6.59
CA ALA A 245 5.82 -13.12 6.63
C ALA A 245 4.70 -12.54 7.51
N LEU A 246 3.46 -13.02 7.33
CA LEU A 246 2.32 -12.59 8.15
C LEU A 246 2.43 -13.00 9.61
N LYS A 247 2.96 -14.20 9.88
CA LYS A 247 3.25 -14.63 11.26
C LYS A 247 4.19 -13.64 11.95
N LYS A 248 5.27 -13.22 11.27
CA LYS A 248 6.21 -12.23 11.79
C LYS A 248 5.53 -10.87 12.01
N TRP A 249 4.68 -10.40 11.09
CA TRP A 249 3.95 -9.14 11.28
C TRP A 249 2.89 -9.21 12.38
N ALA A 250 2.30 -10.38 12.64
CA ALA A 250 1.37 -10.58 13.76
C ALA A 250 2.04 -10.37 15.13
N GLU A 251 3.36 -10.49 15.23
CA GLU A 251 4.12 -10.14 16.43
C GLU A 251 4.09 -8.62 16.71
N SER A 252 3.98 -7.78 15.67
CA SER A 252 3.93 -6.31 15.82
C SER A 252 2.51 -5.78 15.99
N SER A 253 1.51 -6.35 15.30
CA SER A 253 0.10 -6.01 15.50
C SER A 253 -0.80 -7.23 15.31
N LYS A 254 -1.30 -7.74 16.44
CA LYS A 254 -2.30 -8.81 16.44
C LYS A 254 -3.61 -8.38 15.78
N TRP A 255 -4.05 -7.15 16.05
CA TRP A 255 -5.27 -6.55 15.49
C TRP A 255 -5.29 -6.59 13.96
N THR A 256 -4.14 -6.35 13.34
CA THR A 256 -4.04 -6.22 11.89
C THR A 256 -3.75 -7.55 11.21
N PHE A 257 -2.88 -8.40 11.76
CA PHE A 257 -2.32 -9.53 10.99
C PHE A 257 -2.65 -10.91 11.54
N GLU A 258 -3.00 -11.06 12.82
CA GLU A 258 -3.19 -12.37 13.45
C GLU A 258 -4.28 -13.19 12.75
N ASN A 259 -5.43 -12.57 12.46
CA ASN A 259 -6.51 -13.25 11.77
C ASN A 259 -6.13 -13.71 10.35
N LYS A 260 -5.32 -12.92 9.64
CA LYS A 260 -4.84 -13.25 8.28
C LYS A 260 -3.82 -14.38 8.31
N TRP A 261 -2.93 -14.37 9.30
CA TRP A 261 -2.02 -15.47 9.52
C TRP A 261 -2.79 -16.76 9.81
N TYR A 262 -3.76 -16.74 10.72
CA TYR A 262 -4.57 -17.94 11.01
C TYR A 262 -5.36 -18.45 9.80
N LEU A 263 -5.86 -17.55 8.94
CA LEU A 263 -6.50 -17.97 7.69
C LEU A 263 -5.51 -18.68 6.76
N LEU A 264 -4.25 -18.23 6.67
CA LEU A 264 -3.22 -18.93 5.89
C LEU A 264 -2.73 -20.22 6.55
N GLU A 265 -2.76 -20.31 7.88
CA GLU A 265 -2.41 -21.52 8.62
C GLU A 265 -3.44 -22.64 8.42
N ALA A 266 -4.68 -22.28 8.07
CA ALA A 266 -5.78 -23.21 7.83
C ALA A 266 -5.86 -23.75 6.38
N GLU A 267 -5.03 -23.25 5.46
CA GLU A 267 -5.01 -23.62 4.03
C GLU A 267 -4.15 -24.87 3.74
#